data_AF-A0A7C7KT90-F1
#
_entry.id   AF-A0A7C7KT90-F1
#
_cell.length_a   1.000
_cell.length_b   1.000
_cell.length_c   1.000
_cell.angle_alpha   90.00
_cell.angle_beta   90.00
_cell.angle_gamma   90.00
#
_symmetry.space_group_name_H-M   'P 1'
#
loop_
_entity.id
_entity.type
_entity.pdbx_description
1 polymer ?
#
loop_
_entity_poly.entity_id
_entity_poly.type
_entity_poly.pdbx_seq_one_letter_code
_entity_poly.pdbx_strand_id
1 'polypeptide(L)'
;PNKHVGMAYSSNLCMEIVQNMSPTICLQGDMDIESGEITLRKKSGDMVVCNLGSINLGKVHTKERIEEVVPKLVRLLDNVIEMNYYAIPEARYTNKRYRAIGIGVSNYHYWLVKNGVLWETEEHLRMADKLFELIAFYAIKGSMELAKERGKYKLFDGSDWSRGIFFGRKVEEIEEDSRANGNFLPWKLLAEEVREYGMRNAYLLALMPTGSTSLILGATPSIDPIFAKYYKEENMSGILPQVPPEIDKFFWHYKSAYNIDQEWIIRAAAVRQKWIDQSQSLNLFIDPEKIDGPTLSKIYQLAWELGLKTVYYLRSKSVTDIEECESCSV
;
A
#
# COMPACT_ATOMS: atom_id res chain seq x y z
N PRO A 1 4.30 1.80 -13.43
CA PRO A 1 3.41 1.84 -14.62
C PRO A 1 3.71 2.94 -15.65
N ASN A 2 4.24 4.10 -15.25
CA ASN A 2 4.36 5.28 -16.13
C ASN A 2 5.81 5.61 -16.51
N LYS A 3 6.66 4.59 -16.72
CA LYS A 3 8.10 4.77 -16.97
C LYS A 3 8.42 5.57 -18.24
N HIS A 4 7.46 5.68 -19.16
CA HIS A 4 7.61 6.38 -20.44
C HIS A 4 7.66 7.90 -20.32
N VAL A 5 7.19 8.47 -19.21
CA VAL A 5 7.08 9.93 -19.01
C VAL A 5 7.88 10.43 -17.81
N GLY A 6 8.59 9.55 -17.10
CA GLY A 6 9.38 9.92 -15.94
C GLY A 6 9.77 8.74 -15.07
N MET A 7 10.29 9.04 -13.90
CA MET A 7 10.71 8.05 -12.90
C MET A 7 10.37 8.50 -11.49
N ALA A 8 10.28 7.54 -10.57
CA ALA A 8 10.15 7.82 -9.15
C ALA A 8 11.55 7.97 -8.53
N TYR A 9 11.81 9.12 -7.88
CA TYR A 9 13.10 9.41 -7.25
C TYR A 9 13.08 9.22 -5.72
N SER A 10 11.90 9.29 -5.11
CA SER A 10 11.71 9.13 -3.67
C SER A 10 10.30 8.61 -3.38
N SER A 11 9.99 8.47 -2.08
CA SER A 11 8.65 8.13 -1.58
C SER A 11 8.13 9.23 -0.66
N ASN A 12 6.87 9.11 -0.22
CA ASN A 12 6.29 9.91 0.86
C ASN A 12 6.81 9.49 2.26
N LEU A 13 6.30 10.16 3.30
CA LEU A 13 6.65 9.98 4.71
C LEU A 13 6.63 8.51 5.17
N CYS A 14 5.61 7.75 4.79
CA CYS A 14 5.42 6.37 5.24
C CYS A 14 5.93 5.32 4.23
N MET A 15 6.65 5.75 3.19
CA MET A 15 7.33 4.89 2.21
C MET A 15 6.41 4.02 1.32
N GLU A 16 5.11 4.26 1.23
CA GLU A 16 4.17 3.48 0.38
C GLU A 16 3.91 4.10 -1.00
N ILE A 17 4.12 5.42 -1.16
CA ILE A 17 3.78 6.16 -2.38
C ILE A 17 5.00 6.31 -3.29
N VAL A 18 5.01 5.52 -4.36
CA VAL A 18 6.09 5.52 -5.37
C VAL A 18 5.50 5.91 -6.73
N GLN A 19 5.65 7.19 -7.07
CA GLN A 19 5.10 7.78 -8.29
C GLN A 19 6.15 8.64 -9.00
N ASN A 20 5.98 8.85 -10.30
CA ASN A 20 6.80 9.77 -11.07
C ASN A 20 6.75 11.18 -10.48
N MET A 21 7.92 11.79 -10.33
CA MET A 21 8.08 13.16 -9.84
C MET A 21 9.13 13.90 -10.67
N SER A 22 9.05 15.22 -10.71
CA SER A 22 10.06 16.06 -11.39
C SER A 22 10.09 17.45 -10.74
N PRO A 23 11.26 18.11 -10.69
CA PRO A 23 11.36 19.41 -10.03
C PRO A 23 10.67 20.51 -10.85
N THR A 24 10.05 21.46 -10.14
CA THR A 24 9.62 22.73 -10.75
C THR A 24 10.84 23.58 -11.06
N ILE A 25 10.95 24.03 -12.31
CA ILE A 25 12.10 24.81 -12.78
C ILE A 25 11.71 26.28 -12.81
N CYS A 26 12.49 27.12 -12.11
CA CYS A 26 12.40 28.57 -12.23
C CYS A 26 13.05 29.00 -13.55
N LEU A 27 12.28 29.62 -14.44
CA LEU A 27 12.76 30.07 -15.75
C LEU A 27 13.28 31.52 -15.69
N GLN A 28 12.64 32.34 -14.87
CA GLN A 28 12.97 33.75 -14.71
C GLN A 28 12.51 34.22 -13.32
N GLY A 29 13.35 35.02 -12.66
CA GLY A 29 12.99 35.75 -11.46
C GLY A 29 13.49 37.18 -11.57
N ASP A 30 12.61 38.13 -11.34
CA ASP A 30 12.92 39.56 -11.32
C ASP A 30 12.42 40.16 -10.01
N MET A 31 13.17 41.13 -9.48
CA MET A 31 12.81 41.88 -8.29
C MET A 31 12.99 43.37 -8.61
N ASP A 32 11.88 44.09 -8.59
CA ASP A 32 11.92 45.53 -8.58
C ASP A 32 12.38 45.99 -7.19
N ILE A 33 13.56 46.60 -7.12
CA ILE A 33 14.19 47.05 -5.87
C ILE A 33 13.46 48.26 -5.28
N GLU A 34 12.83 49.09 -6.12
CA GLU A 34 12.15 50.30 -5.68
C GLU A 34 10.74 49.98 -5.16
N SER A 35 9.99 49.12 -5.85
CA SER A 35 8.64 48.71 -5.40
C SER A 35 8.63 47.51 -4.45
N GLY A 36 9.71 46.71 -4.43
CA GLY A 36 9.80 45.45 -3.71
C GLY A 36 9.01 44.30 -4.35
N GLU A 37 8.45 44.48 -5.56
CA GLU A 37 7.69 43.44 -6.25
C GLU A 37 8.62 42.34 -6.79
N ILE A 38 8.26 41.07 -6.53
CA ILE A 38 8.99 39.90 -7.03
C ILE A 38 8.10 39.13 -8.00
N THR A 39 8.55 39.02 -9.25
CA THR A 39 7.88 38.19 -10.27
C THR A 39 8.69 36.94 -10.57
N LEU A 40 8.06 35.77 -10.43
CA LEU A 40 8.68 34.48 -10.74
C LEU A 40 7.90 33.77 -11.85
N ARG A 41 8.58 33.42 -12.95
CA ARG A 41 8.05 32.54 -13.99
C ARG A 41 8.61 31.13 -13.81
N LYS A 42 7.74 30.16 -13.55
CA LYS A 42 8.12 28.76 -13.29
C LYS A 42 7.46 27.81 -14.29
N LYS A 43 8.15 26.72 -14.64
CA LYS A 43 7.57 25.55 -15.32
C LYS A 43 7.36 24.46 -14.27
N SER A 44 6.10 24.10 -14.03
CA SER A 44 5.72 23.05 -13.09
C SER A 44 6.44 21.74 -13.42
N GLY A 45 7.04 21.13 -12.41
CA GLY A 45 7.35 19.71 -12.41
C GLY A 45 6.14 18.88 -11.99
N ASP A 46 6.40 17.63 -11.60
CA ASP A 46 5.41 16.70 -11.08
C ASP A 46 5.53 16.64 -9.54
N MET A 47 4.60 17.30 -8.85
CA MET A 47 4.45 17.28 -7.40
C MET A 47 3.41 16.23 -7.00
N VAL A 48 3.89 15.12 -6.42
CA VAL A 48 3.09 13.94 -6.12
C VAL A 48 2.09 14.22 -4.99
N VAL A 49 0.85 13.81 -5.22
CA VAL A 49 -0.21 13.69 -4.21
C VAL A 49 -0.98 12.41 -4.47
N CYS A 50 -1.56 11.82 -3.43
CA CYS A 50 -2.31 10.57 -3.54
C CYS A 50 -3.52 10.60 -2.60
N ASN A 51 -4.67 10.10 -3.08
CA ASN A 51 -5.85 9.89 -2.26
C ASN A 51 -5.88 8.45 -1.77
N LEU A 52 -5.92 8.28 -0.45
CA LEU A 52 -5.79 6.98 0.20
C LEU A 52 -7.13 6.44 0.68
N GLY A 53 -7.32 5.13 0.58
CA GLY A 53 -8.43 4.41 1.18
C GLY A 53 -8.05 2.96 1.40
N SER A 54 -8.61 2.31 2.42
CA SER A 54 -8.32 0.90 2.69
C SER A 54 -9.59 0.08 2.84
N ILE A 55 -9.51 -1.19 2.43
CA ILE A 55 -10.55 -2.18 2.70
C ILE A 55 -10.25 -2.92 4.00
N ASN A 56 -11.29 -3.29 4.75
CA ASN A 56 -11.14 -4.05 5.99
C ASN A 56 -11.24 -5.55 5.70
N LEU A 57 -10.13 -6.27 5.77
CA LEU A 57 -10.05 -7.69 5.40
C LEU A 57 -10.83 -8.60 6.37
N GLY A 58 -11.14 -8.12 7.57
CA GLY A 58 -12.05 -8.82 8.49
C GLY A 58 -13.46 -9.00 7.91
N LYS A 59 -13.84 -8.17 6.92
CA LYS A 59 -15.15 -8.16 6.24
C LYS A 59 -15.07 -8.31 4.72
N VAL A 60 -13.97 -7.88 4.08
CA VAL A 60 -13.80 -7.81 2.62
C VAL A 60 -12.57 -8.63 2.23
N HIS A 61 -12.72 -9.96 2.18
CA HIS A 61 -11.64 -10.88 1.79
C HIS A 61 -12.08 -11.98 0.81
N THR A 62 -13.39 -12.17 0.59
CA THR A 62 -13.87 -13.12 -0.42
C THR A 62 -13.90 -12.46 -1.79
N LYS A 63 -13.82 -13.26 -2.85
CA LYS A 63 -13.86 -12.78 -4.24
C LYS A 63 -15.07 -11.90 -4.50
N GLU A 64 -16.25 -12.35 -4.07
CA GLU A 64 -17.54 -11.66 -4.28
C GLU A 64 -17.51 -10.28 -3.62
N ARG A 65 -16.98 -10.20 -2.40
CA ARG A 65 -16.93 -8.93 -1.67
C ARG A 65 -15.86 -7.99 -2.21
N ILE A 66 -14.73 -8.52 -2.66
CA ILE A 66 -13.68 -7.73 -3.31
C ILE A 66 -14.17 -7.16 -4.64
N GLU A 67 -14.80 -8.00 -5.48
CA GLU A 67 -15.43 -7.59 -6.74
C GLU A 67 -16.47 -6.48 -6.54
N GLU A 68 -17.23 -6.56 -5.45
CA GLU A 68 -18.24 -5.56 -5.15
C GLU A 68 -17.65 -4.24 -4.61
N VAL A 69 -16.67 -4.32 -3.70
CA VAL A 69 -16.21 -3.16 -2.91
C VAL A 69 -15.07 -2.41 -3.59
N VAL A 70 -14.10 -3.11 -4.17
CA VAL A 70 -12.88 -2.48 -4.70
C VAL A 70 -13.18 -1.50 -5.86
N PRO A 71 -14.00 -1.84 -6.87
CA PRO A 71 -14.37 -0.89 -7.93
C PRO A 71 -15.10 0.35 -7.40
N LYS A 72 -15.96 0.19 -6.38
CA LYS A 72 -16.63 1.32 -5.71
C LYS A 72 -15.63 2.23 -5.01
N LEU A 73 -14.61 1.66 -4.37
CA LEU A 73 -13.53 2.42 -3.73
C LEU A 73 -12.68 3.18 -4.76
N VAL A 74 -12.36 2.57 -5.91
CA VAL A 74 -11.69 3.27 -7.02
C VAL A 74 -12.46 4.51 -7.43
N ARG A 75 -13.77 4.38 -7.65
CA ARG A 75 -14.65 5.51 -8.01
C ARG A 75 -14.71 6.57 -6.92
N LEU A 76 -14.79 6.17 -5.65
CA LEU A 76 -14.81 7.10 -4.53
C LEU A 76 -13.52 7.92 -4.47
N LEU A 77 -12.36 7.28 -4.58
CA LEU A 77 -11.06 7.95 -4.57
C LEU A 77 -10.86 8.85 -5.80
N ASP A 78 -11.35 8.45 -6.97
CA ASP A 78 -11.34 9.28 -8.18
C ASP A 78 -12.24 10.52 -8.04
N ASN A 79 -13.40 10.40 -7.38
CA ASN A 79 -14.26 11.55 -7.08
C ASN A 79 -13.55 12.56 -6.16
N VAL A 80 -12.77 12.09 -5.18
CA VAL A 80 -11.96 12.98 -4.33
C VAL A 80 -10.99 13.80 -5.18
N ILE A 81 -10.41 13.26 -6.25
CA ILE A 81 -9.52 14.03 -7.16
C ILE A 81 -10.26 15.22 -7.81
N GLU A 82 -11.55 15.05 -8.09
CA GLU A 82 -12.39 16.12 -8.66
C GLU A 82 -12.77 17.17 -7.63
N MET A 83 -13.18 16.74 -6.44
CA MET A 83 -13.72 17.61 -5.40
C MET A 83 -12.64 18.31 -4.58
N ASN A 84 -11.43 17.77 -4.53
CA ASN A 84 -10.39 18.26 -3.62
C ASN A 84 -9.91 19.67 -4.01
N TYR A 85 -9.62 20.46 -2.98
CA TYR A 85 -8.95 21.74 -3.11
C TYR A 85 -7.43 21.53 -3.11
N TYR A 86 -6.74 22.18 -4.05
CA TYR A 86 -5.28 22.14 -4.13
C TYR A 86 -4.74 23.53 -3.82
N ALA A 87 -4.03 23.65 -2.69
CA ALA A 87 -3.35 24.88 -2.31
C ALA A 87 -2.15 25.19 -3.22
N ILE A 88 -1.53 24.16 -3.78
CA ILE A 88 -0.34 24.27 -4.64
C ILE A 88 -0.72 23.93 -6.09
N PRO A 89 -0.57 24.85 -7.06
CA PRO A 89 -0.93 24.62 -8.46
C PRO A 89 -0.24 23.41 -9.11
N GLU A 90 1.02 23.17 -8.78
CA GLU A 90 1.82 22.04 -9.28
C GLU A 90 1.23 20.69 -8.87
N ALA A 91 0.73 20.59 -7.63
CA ALA A 91 0.04 19.41 -7.13
C ALA A 91 -1.28 19.18 -7.90
N ARG A 92 -2.05 20.25 -8.19
CA ARG A 92 -3.26 20.16 -9.02
C ARG A 92 -2.92 19.67 -10.42
N TYR A 93 -1.90 20.25 -11.05
CA TYR A 93 -1.46 19.90 -12.39
C TYR A 93 -1.06 18.42 -12.49
N THR A 94 -0.27 17.96 -11.53
CA THR A 94 0.21 16.58 -11.42
C THR A 94 -0.96 15.62 -11.20
N ASN A 95 -1.84 15.91 -10.23
CA ASN A 95 -2.95 15.02 -9.91
C ASN A 95 -3.96 14.92 -11.06
N LYS A 96 -4.26 16.00 -11.77
CA LYS A 96 -5.17 15.93 -12.93
C LYS A 96 -4.59 15.15 -14.12
N ARG A 97 -3.27 14.96 -14.19
CA ARG A 97 -2.59 14.19 -15.25
C ARG A 97 -2.50 12.71 -14.92
N TYR A 98 -2.06 12.37 -13.71
CA TYR A 98 -1.88 10.99 -13.27
C TYR A 98 -3.12 10.40 -12.60
N ARG A 99 -3.94 11.22 -11.95
CA ARG A 99 -5.12 10.80 -11.20
C ARG A 99 -4.83 9.69 -10.20
N ALA A 100 -3.77 9.87 -9.42
CA ALA A 100 -3.24 8.82 -8.58
C ALA A 100 -4.13 8.55 -7.36
N ILE A 101 -4.39 7.26 -7.09
CA ILE A 101 -5.06 6.80 -5.88
C ILE A 101 -4.20 5.72 -5.20
N GLY A 102 -4.49 5.44 -3.93
CA GLY A 102 -3.79 4.44 -3.14
C GLY A 102 -4.78 3.61 -2.34
N ILE A 103 -5.09 2.42 -2.84
CA ILE A 103 -5.91 1.42 -2.15
C ILE A 103 -4.98 0.54 -1.33
N GLY A 104 -5.29 0.45 -0.04
CA GLY A 104 -4.61 -0.41 0.91
C GLY A 104 -5.57 -1.36 1.62
N VAL A 105 -5.07 -1.97 2.68
CA VAL A 105 -5.84 -2.90 3.50
C VAL A 105 -5.69 -2.55 4.98
N SER A 106 -6.63 -3.01 5.78
CA SER A 106 -6.53 -3.10 7.23
C SER A 106 -7.00 -4.48 7.66
N ASN A 107 -6.76 -4.83 8.93
CA ASN A 107 -7.20 -6.09 9.51
C ASN A 107 -6.51 -7.34 8.95
N TYR A 108 -5.31 -7.20 8.39
CA TYR A 108 -4.59 -8.31 7.75
C TYR A 108 -4.25 -9.45 8.72
N HIS A 109 -3.68 -9.13 9.88
CA HIS A 109 -3.34 -10.17 10.86
C HIS A 109 -4.59 -10.87 11.42
N TYR A 110 -5.64 -10.11 11.73
CA TYR A 110 -6.93 -10.70 12.12
C TYR A 110 -7.51 -11.60 11.03
N TRP A 111 -7.40 -11.21 9.76
CA TRP A 111 -7.85 -12.05 8.65
C TRP A 111 -7.12 -13.39 8.60
N LEU A 112 -5.79 -13.41 8.79
CA LEU A 112 -5.03 -14.67 8.87
C LEU A 112 -5.51 -15.54 10.02
N VAL A 113 -5.59 -14.95 11.21
CA VAL A 113 -5.97 -15.61 12.45
C VAL A 113 -7.39 -16.18 12.38
N LYS A 114 -8.34 -15.44 11.80
CA LYS A 114 -9.71 -15.88 11.59
C LYS A 114 -9.82 -17.11 10.68
N ASN A 115 -8.85 -17.29 9.78
CA ASN A 115 -8.76 -18.47 8.91
C ASN A 115 -7.88 -19.58 9.50
N GLY A 116 -7.45 -19.45 10.77
CA GLY A 116 -6.62 -20.45 11.43
C GLY A 116 -5.16 -20.48 10.94
N VAL A 117 -4.71 -19.42 10.26
CA VAL A 117 -3.38 -19.37 9.65
C VAL A 117 -2.43 -18.52 10.50
N LEU A 118 -1.28 -19.11 10.84
CA LEU A 118 -0.20 -18.44 11.54
C LEU A 118 0.69 -17.67 10.56
N TRP A 119 1.35 -16.63 11.08
CA TRP A 119 2.19 -15.74 10.28
C TRP A 119 3.36 -16.43 9.58
N GLU A 120 4.06 -17.35 10.26
CA GLU A 120 5.30 -17.96 9.75
C GLU A 120 5.00 -19.27 9.01
N THR A 121 4.12 -19.21 8.01
CA THR A 121 3.70 -20.39 7.25
C THR A 121 3.67 -20.13 5.75
N GLU A 122 3.98 -21.17 4.96
CA GLU A 122 3.81 -21.11 3.50
C GLU A 122 2.33 -20.94 3.10
N GLU A 123 1.41 -21.38 3.95
CA GLU A 123 -0.02 -21.15 3.76
C GLU A 123 -0.38 -19.67 3.80
N HIS A 124 0.16 -18.91 4.77
CA HIS A 124 0.03 -17.45 4.79
C HIS A 124 0.52 -16.84 3.49
N LEU A 125 1.70 -17.22 3.00
CA LEU A 125 2.23 -16.68 1.74
C LEU A 125 1.30 -16.98 0.56
N ARG A 126 0.82 -18.21 0.41
CA ARG A 126 -0.14 -18.57 -0.66
C ARG A 126 -1.46 -17.80 -0.54
N MET A 127 -1.99 -17.65 0.66
CA MET A 127 -3.22 -16.89 0.89
C MET A 127 -3.04 -15.41 0.56
N ALA A 128 -1.90 -14.82 0.92
CA ALA A 128 -1.56 -13.44 0.60
C ALA A 128 -1.46 -13.24 -0.91
N ASP A 129 -0.78 -14.14 -1.63
CA ASP A 129 -0.64 -14.10 -3.09
C ASP A 129 -2.02 -14.07 -3.75
N LYS A 130 -2.88 -15.03 -3.37
CA LYS A 130 -4.24 -15.16 -3.87
C LYS A 130 -5.11 -13.94 -3.57
N LEU A 131 -5.05 -13.40 -2.35
CA LEU A 131 -5.86 -12.26 -1.93
C LEU A 131 -5.47 -10.98 -2.68
N PHE A 132 -4.17 -10.68 -2.73
CA PHE A 132 -3.69 -9.44 -3.34
C PHE A 132 -3.82 -9.44 -4.85
N GLU A 133 -3.76 -10.60 -5.50
CA GLU A 133 -4.15 -10.75 -6.90
C GLU A 133 -5.60 -10.32 -7.13
N LEU A 134 -6.56 -10.79 -6.31
CA LEU A 134 -7.97 -10.41 -6.44
C LEU A 134 -8.15 -8.90 -6.28
N ILE A 135 -7.53 -8.31 -5.26
CA ILE A 135 -7.60 -6.85 -5.02
C ILE A 135 -7.04 -6.10 -6.24
N ALA A 136 -5.90 -6.54 -6.77
CA ALA A 136 -5.27 -5.92 -7.93
C ALA A 136 -6.13 -6.01 -9.19
N PHE A 137 -6.65 -7.19 -9.49
CA PHE A 137 -7.50 -7.42 -10.64
C PHE A 137 -8.72 -6.51 -10.62
N TYR A 138 -9.46 -6.48 -9.49
CA TYR A 138 -10.67 -5.69 -9.39
C TYR A 138 -10.41 -4.19 -9.23
N ALA A 139 -9.25 -3.77 -8.72
CA ALA A 139 -8.84 -2.36 -8.77
C ALA A 139 -8.59 -1.90 -10.20
N ILE A 140 -7.89 -2.71 -11.00
CA ILE A 140 -7.61 -2.41 -12.41
C ILE A 140 -8.91 -2.42 -13.21
N LYS A 141 -9.75 -3.45 -13.05
CA LYS A 141 -11.07 -3.54 -13.68
C LYS A 141 -11.94 -2.33 -13.34
N GLY A 142 -12.01 -1.94 -12.06
CA GLY A 142 -12.78 -0.78 -11.64
C GLY A 142 -12.27 0.55 -12.24
N SER A 143 -10.96 0.71 -12.40
CA SER A 143 -10.39 1.89 -13.04
C SER A 143 -10.59 1.91 -14.56
N MET A 144 -10.54 0.75 -15.20
CA MET A 144 -10.86 0.58 -16.62
C MET A 144 -12.35 0.87 -16.90
N GLU A 145 -13.26 0.33 -16.10
CA GLU A 145 -14.69 0.62 -16.20
C GLU A 145 -14.99 2.11 -15.99
N LEU A 146 -14.26 2.75 -15.07
CA LEU A 146 -14.39 4.20 -14.87
C LEU A 146 -13.80 5.01 -16.04
N ALA A 147 -12.80 4.47 -16.75
CA ALA A 147 -12.28 5.06 -17.98
C ALA A 147 -13.30 4.98 -19.13
N LYS A 148 -14.06 3.88 -19.24
CA LYS A 148 -15.19 3.76 -20.19
C LYS A 148 -16.20 4.89 -20.00
N GLU A 149 -16.52 5.21 -18.74
CA GLU A 149 -17.51 6.25 -18.42
C GLU A 149 -16.96 7.67 -18.57
N ARG A 150 -15.72 7.92 -18.12
CA ARG A 150 -15.21 9.30 -17.88
C ARG A 150 -13.94 9.65 -18.66
N GLY A 151 -13.43 8.72 -19.44
CA GLY A 151 -12.17 8.83 -20.15
C GLY A 151 -10.95 8.45 -19.30
N LYS A 152 -9.89 8.04 -20.00
CA LYS A 152 -8.59 7.65 -19.44
C LYS A 152 -7.79 8.82 -18.85
N TYR A 153 -6.83 8.55 -17.97
CA TYR A 153 -5.90 9.58 -17.49
C TYR A 153 -5.00 10.10 -18.63
N LYS A 154 -4.51 11.34 -18.50
CA LYS A 154 -3.88 12.08 -19.61
C LYS A 154 -2.62 11.44 -20.17
N LEU A 155 -1.90 10.64 -19.37
CA LEU A 155 -0.62 10.04 -19.72
C LEU A 155 -0.72 8.53 -19.97
N PHE A 156 -1.94 8.02 -20.23
CA PHE A 156 -2.16 6.60 -20.44
C PHE A 156 -1.42 6.05 -21.66
N ASP A 157 -1.41 6.78 -22.76
CA ASP A 157 -0.78 6.31 -23.99
C ASP A 157 0.74 6.19 -23.80
N GLY A 158 1.28 5.01 -24.09
CA GLY A 158 2.69 4.67 -23.87
C GLY A 158 3.01 4.09 -22.48
N SER A 159 2.04 4.07 -21.55
CA SER A 159 2.20 3.45 -20.23
C SER A 159 2.34 1.94 -20.31
N ASP A 160 2.84 1.32 -19.24
CA ASP A 160 2.83 -0.14 -19.07
C ASP A 160 1.41 -0.70 -19.21
N TRP A 161 0.40 0.00 -18.65
CA TRP A 161 -1.00 -0.39 -18.77
C TRP A 161 -1.45 -0.49 -20.24
N SER A 162 -1.15 0.53 -21.06
CA SER A 162 -1.52 0.53 -22.49
C SER A 162 -0.85 -0.59 -23.29
N ARG A 163 0.28 -1.11 -22.79
CA ARG A 163 1.04 -2.21 -23.40
C ARG A 163 0.63 -3.59 -22.88
N GLY A 164 -0.33 -3.68 -21.95
CA GLY A 164 -0.70 -4.95 -21.30
C GLY A 164 0.38 -5.47 -20.34
N ILE A 165 1.20 -4.58 -19.79
CA ILE A 165 2.21 -4.90 -18.78
C ILE A 165 1.66 -4.48 -17.41
N PHE A 166 1.52 -5.45 -16.50
CA PHE A 166 1.03 -5.23 -15.14
C PHE A 166 2.13 -5.54 -14.15
N PHE A 167 2.37 -4.62 -13.20
CA PHE A 167 3.40 -4.80 -12.16
C PHE A 167 4.81 -5.11 -12.72
N GLY A 168 5.11 -4.67 -13.95
CA GLY A 168 6.39 -4.93 -14.62
C GLY A 168 6.51 -6.28 -15.32
N ARG A 169 5.41 -7.07 -15.37
CA ARG A 169 5.34 -8.41 -15.96
C ARG A 169 4.37 -8.43 -17.13
N LYS A 170 4.57 -9.34 -18.09
CA LYS A 170 3.63 -9.50 -19.20
C LYS A 170 2.35 -10.18 -18.73
N VAL A 171 1.25 -9.95 -19.44
CA VAL A 171 -0.06 -10.51 -19.07
C VAL A 171 -0.07 -12.05 -19.06
N GLU A 172 0.74 -12.69 -19.89
CA GLU A 172 0.86 -14.15 -19.91
C GLU A 172 1.40 -14.71 -18.59
N GLU A 173 2.45 -14.09 -18.04
CA GLU A 173 3.05 -14.47 -16.75
C GLU A 173 2.04 -14.26 -15.61
N ILE A 174 1.31 -13.15 -15.65
CA ILE A 174 0.27 -12.83 -14.66
C ILE A 174 -0.87 -13.86 -14.67
N GLU A 175 -1.30 -14.30 -15.86
CA GLU A 175 -2.37 -15.29 -15.98
C GLU A 175 -1.90 -16.70 -15.59
N GLU A 176 -0.61 -17.02 -15.76
CA GLU A 176 0.02 -18.22 -15.19
C GLU A 176 0.01 -18.20 -13.66
N ASP A 177 0.42 -17.09 -13.05
CA ASP A 177 0.35 -16.90 -11.60
C ASP A 177 -1.10 -17.02 -11.10
N SER A 178 -2.07 -16.47 -11.85
CA SER A 178 -3.50 -16.58 -11.51
C SER A 178 -4.00 -18.02 -11.44
N ARG A 179 -3.51 -18.86 -12.36
CA ARG A 179 -3.79 -20.30 -12.37
C ARG A 179 -3.12 -20.99 -11.20
N ALA A 180 -1.87 -20.66 -10.89
CA ALA A 180 -1.14 -21.19 -9.74
C ALA A 180 -1.79 -20.81 -8.40
N ASN A 181 -2.33 -19.60 -8.30
CA ASN A 181 -3.09 -19.09 -7.15
C ASN A 181 -4.50 -19.71 -7.04
N GLY A 182 -4.94 -20.45 -8.06
CA GLY A 182 -6.28 -21.04 -8.12
C GLY A 182 -7.40 -19.99 -8.23
N ASN A 183 -7.09 -18.80 -8.73
CA ASN A 183 -8.03 -17.70 -8.93
C ASN A 183 -8.65 -17.73 -10.35
N PHE A 184 -7.86 -18.16 -11.35
CA PHE A 184 -8.28 -18.29 -12.75
C PHE A 184 -8.92 -17.01 -13.31
N LEU A 185 -8.35 -15.84 -12.97
CA LEU A 185 -8.85 -14.55 -13.42
C LEU A 185 -8.47 -14.31 -14.89
N PRO A 186 -9.38 -13.74 -15.70
CA PRO A 186 -9.15 -13.54 -17.12
C PRO A 186 -8.28 -12.30 -17.38
N TRP A 187 -7.01 -12.34 -16.99
CA TRP A 187 -6.08 -11.21 -17.09
C TRP A 187 -5.83 -10.77 -18.53
N LYS A 188 -5.84 -11.69 -19.51
CA LYS A 188 -5.73 -11.35 -20.93
C LYS A 188 -6.91 -10.50 -21.42
N LEU A 189 -8.12 -10.90 -21.07
CA LEU A 189 -9.33 -10.14 -21.39
C LEU A 189 -9.26 -8.74 -20.75
N LEU A 190 -8.88 -8.66 -19.48
CA LEU A 190 -8.72 -7.37 -18.80
C LEU A 190 -7.67 -6.49 -19.49
N ALA A 191 -6.57 -7.07 -20.00
CA ALA A 191 -5.56 -6.33 -20.73
C ALA A 191 -6.05 -5.79 -22.08
N GLU A 192 -6.88 -6.55 -22.78
CA GLU A 192 -7.54 -6.13 -24.01
C GLU A 192 -8.50 -4.96 -23.74
N GLU A 193 -9.34 -5.08 -22.70
CA GLU A 193 -10.23 -3.99 -22.29
C GLU A 193 -9.46 -2.75 -21.83
N VAL A 194 -8.39 -2.91 -21.06
CA VAL A 194 -7.51 -1.79 -20.66
C VAL A 194 -6.91 -1.11 -21.90
N ARG A 195 -6.54 -1.86 -22.94
CA ARG A 195 -6.01 -1.29 -24.18
C ARG A 195 -7.08 -0.53 -24.96
N GLU A 196 -8.30 -1.06 -25.02
CA GLU A 196 -9.42 -0.46 -25.75
C GLU A 196 -9.95 0.80 -25.05
N TYR A 197 -10.22 0.72 -23.76
CA TYR A 197 -10.94 1.75 -23.00
C TYR A 197 -10.02 2.64 -22.17
N GLY A 198 -8.81 2.18 -21.88
CA GLY A 198 -7.83 2.87 -21.05
C GLY A 198 -8.03 2.63 -19.56
N MET A 199 -7.27 3.37 -18.76
CA MET A 199 -7.33 3.39 -17.29
C MET A 199 -7.70 4.78 -16.83
N ARG A 200 -8.54 4.90 -15.79
CA ARG A 200 -8.87 6.21 -15.21
C ARG A 200 -7.75 6.73 -14.31
N ASN A 201 -7.01 5.85 -13.65
CA ASN A 201 -6.02 6.18 -12.63
C ASN A 201 -4.67 5.59 -13.02
N ALA A 202 -3.61 6.39 -12.96
CA ALA A 202 -2.27 5.95 -13.35
C ALA A 202 -1.59 5.07 -12.29
N TYR A 203 -2.01 5.22 -11.03
CA TYR A 203 -1.58 4.45 -9.87
C TYR A 203 -2.80 4.06 -9.03
N LEU A 204 -2.81 2.86 -8.46
CA LEU A 204 -4.00 2.26 -7.83
C LEU A 204 -3.78 1.79 -6.39
N LEU A 205 -2.72 1.05 -6.12
CA LEU A 205 -2.52 0.31 -4.87
C LEU A 205 -1.30 0.83 -4.14
N ALA A 206 -1.47 1.11 -2.85
CA ALA A 206 -0.41 1.50 -1.93
C ALA A 206 -0.84 1.09 -0.52
N LEU A 207 -0.04 0.30 0.17
CA LEU A 207 -0.41 -0.18 1.51
C LEU A 207 0.10 0.78 2.57
N MET A 208 -0.76 1.75 2.92
CA MET A 208 -0.49 2.77 3.93
C MET A 208 -0.64 2.21 5.36
N PRO A 209 -0.01 2.82 6.38
CA PRO A 209 -0.29 2.48 7.75
C PRO A 209 -1.68 2.98 8.12
N THR A 210 -2.40 2.23 8.95
CA THR A 210 -3.75 2.58 9.40
C THR A 210 -3.73 2.75 10.91
N GLY A 211 -3.10 3.80 11.44
CA GLY A 211 -3.04 4.05 12.88
C GLY A 211 -4.43 4.30 13.50
N SER A 212 -4.83 5.57 13.60
CA SER A 212 -6.10 5.98 14.21
C SER A 212 -7.34 5.31 13.60
N THR A 213 -7.37 5.12 12.27
CA THR A 213 -8.49 4.48 11.58
C THR A 213 -8.70 3.03 12.03
N SER A 214 -7.65 2.27 12.33
CA SER A 214 -7.82 0.88 12.79
C SER A 214 -8.32 0.83 14.22
N LEU A 215 -7.92 1.78 15.08
CA LEU A 215 -8.44 1.88 16.44
C LEU A 215 -9.96 2.11 16.42
N ILE A 216 -10.41 3.06 15.59
CA ILE A 216 -11.84 3.36 15.42
C ILE A 216 -12.61 2.14 14.91
N LEU A 217 -12.02 1.37 14.00
CA LEU A 217 -12.65 0.18 13.42
C LEU A 217 -12.55 -1.07 14.31
N GLY A 218 -11.80 -1.02 15.41
CA GLY A 218 -11.41 -2.22 16.17
C GLY A 218 -10.74 -3.24 15.26
N ALA A 219 -9.70 -2.82 14.53
CA ALA A 219 -9.00 -3.60 13.51
C ALA A 219 -7.50 -3.70 13.82
N THR A 220 -6.85 -4.77 13.36
CA THR A 220 -5.38 -4.85 13.31
C THR A 220 -4.82 -3.87 12.27
N PRO A 221 -3.67 -3.22 12.55
CA PRO A 221 -3.17 -2.14 11.73
C PRO A 221 -2.58 -2.64 10.41
N SER A 222 -3.11 -2.13 9.30
CA SER A 222 -2.60 -2.31 7.94
C SER A 222 -2.34 -3.78 7.60
N ILE A 223 -1.12 -4.06 7.14
CA ILE A 223 -0.53 -5.37 6.88
C ILE A 223 0.39 -5.85 8.00
N ASP A 224 0.47 -5.15 9.12
CA ASP A 224 1.41 -5.49 10.18
C ASP A 224 0.84 -6.57 11.10
N PRO A 225 1.71 -7.40 11.71
CA PRO A 225 1.31 -8.19 12.86
C PRO A 225 0.94 -7.27 14.02
N ILE A 226 0.29 -7.84 15.05
CA ILE A 226 -0.06 -7.04 16.22
C ILE A 226 1.20 -6.72 17.02
N PHE A 227 1.28 -5.54 17.61
CA PHE A 227 2.40 -5.18 18.49
C PHE A 227 2.39 -6.03 19.76
N ALA A 228 1.23 -6.09 20.41
CA ALA A 228 0.98 -6.85 21.63
C ALA A 228 -0.49 -7.27 21.67
N LYS A 229 -0.80 -8.32 22.45
CA LYS A 229 -2.20 -8.77 22.66
C LYS A 229 -3.03 -7.78 23.48
N TYR A 230 -2.35 -7.02 24.35
CA TYR A 230 -2.92 -5.93 25.12
C TYR A 230 -1.93 -4.77 25.08
N TYR A 231 -2.39 -3.58 24.69
CA TYR A 231 -1.60 -2.37 24.82
C TYR A 231 -2.45 -1.20 25.30
N LYS A 232 -1.79 -0.27 26.00
CA LYS A 232 -2.40 0.95 26.52
C LYS A 232 -1.90 2.10 25.69
N GLU A 233 -2.81 2.80 25.04
CA GLU A 233 -2.48 4.05 24.35
C GLU A 233 -2.88 5.21 25.25
N GLU A 234 -1.91 6.05 25.61
CA GLU A 234 -2.15 7.25 26.41
C GLU A 234 -2.29 8.46 25.48
N ASN A 235 -3.40 9.18 25.60
CA ASN A 235 -3.61 10.46 24.93
C ASN A 235 -4.10 11.51 25.93
N MET A 236 -4.30 12.76 25.49
CA MET A 236 -4.79 13.83 26.37
C MET A 236 -6.17 13.55 26.99
N SER A 237 -6.91 12.56 26.49
CA SER A 237 -8.22 12.14 26.98
C SER A 237 -8.16 10.92 27.93
N GLY A 238 -6.97 10.39 28.20
CA GLY A 238 -6.75 9.29 29.14
C GLY A 238 -6.09 8.06 28.51
N ILE A 239 -6.13 6.95 29.25
CA ILE A 239 -5.58 5.66 28.84
C ILE A 239 -6.68 4.86 28.13
N LEU A 240 -6.47 4.55 26.86
CA LEU A 240 -7.36 3.69 26.08
C LEU A 240 -6.75 2.28 26.00
N PRO A 241 -7.35 1.26 26.65
CA PRO A 241 -6.92 -0.12 26.47
C PRO A 241 -7.32 -0.61 25.08
N GLN A 242 -6.40 -1.31 24.43
CA GLN A 242 -6.61 -1.84 23.10
C GLN A 242 -6.24 -3.30 23.02
N VAL A 243 -7.09 -4.03 22.29
CA VAL A 243 -6.96 -5.46 22.05
C VAL A 243 -7.25 -5.78 20.58
N PRO A 244 -6.60 -6.81 20.02
CA PRO A 244 -6.95 -7.32 18.70
C PRO A 244 -8.41 -7.77 18.62
N PRO A 245 -9.02 -7.76 17.41
CA PRO A 245 -10.39 -8.24 17.21
C PRO A 245 -10.53 -9.71 17.61
N GLU A 246 -11.62 -10.04 18.33
CA GLU A 246 -11.95 -11.41 18.79
C GLU A 246 -10.79 -12.09 19.55
N ILE A 247 -10.07 -11.32 20.38
CA ILE A 247 -8.94 -11.81 21.17
C ILE A 247 -9.32 -12.97 22.11
N ASP A 248 -10.56 -13.00 22.60
CA ASP A 248 -11.11 -14.06 23.44
C ASP A 248 -11.14 -15.43 22.74
N LYS A 249 -11.39 -15.44 21.43
CA LYS A 249 -11.42 -16.67 20.61
C LYS A 249 -10.06 -17.06 20.09
N PHE A 250 -9.25 -16.06 19.74
CA PHE A 250 -8.02 -16.26 18.98
C PHE A 250 -6.74 -15.92 19.74
N PHE A 251 -6.82 -15.84 21.07
CA PHE A 251 -5.72 -15.44 21.95
C PHE A 251 -4.36 -16.07 21.59
N TRP A 252 -4.34 -17.38 21.35
CA TRP A 252 -3.12 -18.14 21.07
C TRP A 252 -2.61 -18.03 19.63
N HIS A 253 -3.45 -17.58 18.69
CA HIS A 253 -3.11 -17.44 17.29
C HIS A 253 -2.45 -16.08 17.00
N TYR A 254 -2.76 -15.08 17.80
CA TYR A 254 -2.18 -13.76 17.71
C TYR A 254 -0.73 -13.75 18.22
N LYS A 255 0.24 -13.77 17.30
CA LYS A 255 1.67 -13.65 17.63
C LYS A 255 2.10 -12.17 17.57
N SER A 256 2.78 -11.69 18.62
CA SER A 256 3.38 -10.36 18.61
C SER A 256 4.41 -10.24 17.48
N ALA A 257 4.46 -9.07 16.85
CA ALA A 257 5.40 -8.71 15.80
C ALA A 257 6.88 -8.89 16.22
N TYR A 258 7.19 -8.68 17.50
CA TYR A 258 8.55 -8.87 18.05
C TYR A 258 8.94 -10.34 18.19
N ASN A 259 7.97 -11.25 18.20
CA ASN A 259 8.21 -12.68 18.30
C ASN A 259 8.15 -13.38 16.93
N ILE A 260 7.84 -12.65 15.86
CA ILE A 260 7.84 -13.17 14.48
C ILE A 260 9.25 -13.04 13.91
N ASP A 261 9.71 -14.09 13.23
CA ASP A 261 10.92 -14.00 12.41
C ASP A 261 10.71 -13.02 11.26
N GLN A 262 11.57 -12.00 11.21
CA GLN A 262 11.47 -10.89 10.28
C GLN A 262 11.66 -11.32 8.81
N GLU A 263 12.32 -12.45 8.55
CA GLU A 263 12.37 -13.02 7.21
C GLU A 263 10.97 -13.34 6.68
N TRP A 264 10.05 -13.83 7.51
CA TRP A 264 8.67 -14.11 7.12
C TRP A 264 7.88 -12.83 6.83
N ILE A 265 8.15 -11.73 7.54
CA ILE A 265 7.56 -10.42 7.25
C ILE A 265 8.02 -9.95 5.87
N ILE A 266 9.32 -10.05 5.57
CA ILE A 266 9.89 -9.70 4.26
C ILE A 266 9.32 -10.58 3.14
N ARG A 267 9.25 -11.91 3.33
CA ARG A 267 8.69 -12.85 2.35
C ARG A 267 7.21 -12.57 2.07
N ALA A 268 6.42 -12.33 3.11
CA ALA A 268 5.01 -11.97 2.95
C ALA A 268 4.85 -10.63 2.21
N ALA A 269 5.71 -9.64 2.51
CA ALA A 269 5.72 -8.38 1.79
C ALA A 269 6.06 -8.56 0.32
N ALA A 270 7.03 -9.41 -0.02
CA ALA A 270 7.44 -9.66 -1.39
C ALA A 270 6.30 -10.29 -2.20
N VAL A 271 5.61 -11.26 -1.62
CA VAL A 271 4.43 -11.89 -2.24
C VAL A 271 3.34 -10.86 -2.55
N ARG A 272 3.03 -9.97 -1.60
CA ARG A 272 2.07 -8.88 -1.85
C ARG A 272 2.56 -7.90 -2.91
N GLN A 273 3.86 -7.56 -2.88
CA GLN A 273 4.47 -6.55 -3.75
C GLN A 273 4.34 -6.90 -5.25
N LYS A 274 4.27 -8.20 -5.58
CA LYS A 274 3.96 -8.70 -6.93
C LYS A 274 2.70 -8.06 -7.54
N TRP A 275 1.72 -7.73 -6.69
CA TRP A 275 0.40 -7.24 -7.07
C TRP A 275 0.19 -5.76 -6.75
N ILE A 276 1.23 -5.02 -6.33
CA ILE A 276 1.13 -3.62 -5.90
C ILE A 276 1.96 -2.74 -6.85
N ASP A 277 1.31 -1.76 -7.46
CA ASP A 277 1.96 -0.87 -8.44
C ASP A 277 2.81 0.23 -7.78
N GLN A 278 2.44 0.71 -6.58
CA GLN A 278 3.28 1.55 -5.72
C GLN A 278 4.03 0.66 -4.70
N SER A 279 4.08 1.01 -3.42
CA SER A 279 4.77 0.24 -2.38
C SER A 279 3.87 -0.05 -1.17
N GLN A 280 4.46 -0.54 -0.10
CA GLN A 280 3.84 -0.84 1.18
C GLN A 280 4.69 -0.27 2.33
N SER A 281 4.04 0.30 3.34
CA SER A 281 4.68 0.79 4.55
C SER A 281 5.09 -0.37 5.47
N LEU A 282 6.11 -1.11 5.05
CA LEU A 282 6.54 -2.31 5.74
C LEU A 282 7.36 -1.98 6.99
N ASN A 283 6.85 -2.35 8.16
CA ASN A 283 7.60 -2.24 9.41
C ASN A 283 8.38 -3.53 9.69
N LEU A 284 9.59 -3.37 10.22
CA LEU A 284 10.39 -4.41 10.84
C LEU A 284 10.39 -4.22 12.35
N PHE A 285 10.47 -5.33 13.07
CA PHE A 285 10.35 -5.39 14.51
C PHE A 285 11.55 -6.16 15.06
N ILE A 286 12.31 -5.51 15.92
CA ILE A 286 13.52 -6.10 16.47
C ILE A 286 13.52 -6.02 17.98
N ASP A 287 14.06 -7.07 18.57
CA ASP A 287 14.48 -7.10 19.96
C ASP A 287 15.99 -6.80 19.98
N PRO A 288 16.42 -5.62 20.46
CA PRO A 288 17.84 -5.23 20.48
C PRO A 288 18.74 -6.22 21.20
N GLU A 289 18.21 -7.03 22.12
CA GLU A 289 18.97 -8.04 22.86
C GLU A 289 19.20 -9.32 22.05
N LYS A 290 18.38 -9.55 20.99
CA LYS A 290 18.39 -10.77 20.18
C LYS A 290 18.89 -10.58 18.75
N ILE A 291 19.24 -9.35 18.36
CA ILE A 291 19.68 -9.06 17.00
C ILE A 291 21.07 -8.40 16.97
N ASP A 292 21.88 -8.79 15.98
CA ASP A 292 23.17 -8.18 15.69
C ASP A 292 23.18 -7.47 14.33
N GLY A 293 24.22 -6.66 14.09
CA GLY A 293 24.38 -5.91 12.85
C GLY A 293 24.40 -6.78 11.58
N PRO A 294 25.15 -7.90 11.54
CA PRO A 294 25.15 -8.81 10.40
C PRO A 294 23.77 -9.41 10.09
N THR A 295 23.01 -9.84 11.10
CA THR A 295 21.66 -10.40 10.92
C THR A 295 20.71 -9.34 10.39
N LEU A 296 20.75 -8.12 10.96
CA LEU A 296 19.95 -7.00 10.44
C LEU A 296 20.30 -6.69 8.97
N SER A 297 21.59 -6.69 8.61
CA SER A 297 22.02 -6.49 7.23
C SER A 297 21.48 -7.56 6.29
N LYS A 298 21.47 -8.83 6.70
CA LYS A 298 20.88 -9.93 5.91
C LYS A 298 19.38 -9.74 5.68
N ILE A 299 18.62 -9.26 6.66
CA ILE A 299 17.18 -8.97 6.50
C ILE A 299 16.96 -7.91 5.42
N TYR A 300 17.76 -6.83 5.43
CA TYR A 300 17.69 -5.80 4.38
C TYR A 300 18.16 -6.29 3.01
N GLN A 301 19.19 -7.16 2.96
CA GLN A 301 19.63 -7.79 1.72
C GLN A 301 18.52 -8.68 1.12
N LEU A 302 17.86 -9.50 1.95
CA LEU A 302 16.73 -10.31 1.53
C LEU A 302 15.58 -9.45 0.99
N ALA A 303 15.27 -8.32 1.64
CA ALA A 303 14.27 -7.38 1.15
C ALA A 303 14.59 -6.87 -0.27
N TRP A 304 15.87 -6.54 -0.52
CA TRP A 304 16.33 -6.10 -1.83
C TRP A 304 16.31 -7.23 -2.87
N GLU A 305 16.81 -8.43 -2.52
CA GLU A 305 16.84 -9.60 -3.40
C GLU A 305 15.44 -10.03 -3.84
N LEU A 306 14.45 -9.91 -2.95
CA LEU A 306 13.04 -10.20 -3.24
C LEU A 306 12.30 -9.04 -3.93
N GLY A 307 13.00 -7.94 -4.24
CA GLY A 307 12.46 -6.85 -5.04
C GLY A 307 11.48 -5.94 -4.30
N LEU A 308 11.58 -5.84 -2.96
CA LEU A 308 10.82 -4.84 -2.21
C LEU A 308 11.25 -3.43 -2.61
N LYS A 309 10.27 -2.56 -2.85
CA LYS A 309 10.52 -1.18 -3.28
C LYS A 309 10.97 -0.29 -2.12
N THR A 310 10.44 -0.55 -0.92
CA THR A 310 10.74 0.22 0.29
C THR A 310 10.64 -0.65 1.54
N VAL A 311 11.31 -0.21 2.61
CA VAL A 311 11.12 -0.64 4.00
C VAL A 311 10.91 0.63 4.81
N TYR A 312 9.97 0.64 5.75
CA TYR A 312 9.56 1.84 6.50
C TYR A 312 10.27 1.96 7.85
N TYR A 313 9.63 1.60 8.96
CA TYR A 313 10.28 1.67 10.27
C TYR A 313 10.99 0.38 10.64
N LEU A 314 12.13 0.55 11.29
CA LEU A 314 12.72 -0.45 12.17
C LEU A 314 12.30 -0.12 13.60
N ARG A 315 11.39 -0.89 14.16
CA ARG A 315 10.87 -0.71 15.52
C ARG A 315 11.63 -1.60 16.49
N SER A 316 12.32 -0.98 17.44
CA SER A 316 12.94 -1.68 18.56
C SER A 316 11.96 -1.83 19.72
N LYS A 317 11.92 -3.01 20.33
CA LYS A 317 11.24 -3.21 21.62
C LYS A 317 11.83 -2.25 22.66
N SER A 318 10.99 -1.66 23.51
CA SER A 318 11.49 -0.81 24.59
C SER A 318 12.14 -1.69 25.66
N VAL A 319 13.28 -1.23 26.21
CA VAL A 319 13.97 -1.91 27.33
C VAL A 319 13.08 -1.95 28.59
N THR A 320 12.05 -1.11 28.66
CA THR A 320 11.10 -1.03 29.78
C THR A 320 9.90 -1.97 29.65
N ASP A 321 9.74 -2.69 28.53
CA ASP A 321 8.64 -3.64 28.34
C ASP A 321 9.02 -4.97 29.02
N ILE A 322 8.64 -5.05 30.31
CA ILE A 322 8.92 -6.12 31.28
C ILE A 322 8.84 -7.53 30.67
N GLU A 323 9.82 -8.37 30.98
CA GLU A 323 10.02 -9.78 30.57
C GLU A 323 8.94 -10.77 31.07
N GLU A 324 7.71 -10.32 31.23
CA GLU A 324 6.60 -11.22 31.54
C GLU A 324 6.03 -11.82 30.25
N CYS A 325 5.82 -13.13 30.22
CA CYS A 325 5.28 -13.81 29.05
C CYS A 325 3.87 -13.26 28.75
N GLU A 326 3.70 -12.45 27.71
CA GLU A 326 2.41 -11.85 27.30
C GLU A 326 1.23 -12.84 27.24
N SER A 327 1.52 -14.13 27.10
CA SER A 327 0.52 -15.19 26.99
C SER A 327 0.22 -15.93 28.30
N CYS A 328 1.10 -15.80 29.32
CA CYS A 328 1.02 -16.56 30.57
C CYS A 328 1.15 -15.68 31.82
N SER A 329 1.51 -14.41 31.69
CA SER A 329 1.56 -13.44 32.78
C SER A 329 0.14 -12.99 33.14
N VAL A 330 -0.17 -12.99 34.43
CA VAL A 330 -1.50 -12.72 35.00
C VAL A 330 -1.78 -11.23 35.08
#